data_AF-A0A1J4TP92-F1
#
_entry.id   AF-A0A1J4TP92-F1
#
_cell.length_a   1.000
_cell.length_b   1.000
_cell.length_c   1.000
_cell.angle_alpha   90.00
_cell.angle_beta   90.00
_cell.angle_gamma   90.00
#
_symmetry.space_group_name_H-M   'P 1'
#
loop_
_entity.id
_entity.type
_entity.pdbx_description
1 polymer ?
#
loop_
_entity_poly.entity_id
_entity_poly.type
_entity_poly.pdbx_seq_one_letter_code
_entity_poly.pdbx_strand_id
1 'polypeptide(L)'
;VLEIAHQLKNTDATVFRAGIWKPRTRPGGFEGHGVKALPWIQKVKQETGLLTTIEIGNAQHAKLALEFDIDILWIGARTTVNPFVVQEIADALRGTDKIVLIKNPINPDYALWMGAVERFYEAGITKLGVIHRGFSSYEKDKYRNSPKWQIPIDLKHDYPNMPIICDPSHITGRRDLIFEVSQTALDLNFDGLMIETHCHPDEAWSDASQQITPTTLAQITKDLRVRKLDSGDLNYIDKLSDYRSQINFLDNQLIELLGQRMQVADKIGTVKKENNVAVLQNKRWGEIIQNMLEKGDKNGLSNNFIDQIFKAIHQESIDRQEMIMKGE
;
A
#
# COMPACT_ATOMS: atom_id res chain seq x y z
N VAL A 1 16.62 -21.38 -8.64
CA VAL A 1 17.15 -19.98 -8.77
C VAL A 1 17.58 -19.70 -10.19
N LEU A 2 18.68 -20.29 -10.70
CA LEU A 2 19.18 -20.00 -12.05
C LEU A 2 18.17 -20.32 -13.16
N GLU A 3 17.44 -21.42 -13.05
CA GLU A 3 16.39 -21.77 -14.01
C GLU A 3 15.35 -20.64 -14.18
N ILE A 4 14.84 -20.11 -13.07
CA ILE A 4 13.89 -18.98 -13.07
C ILE A 4 14.56 -17.75 -13.71
N ALA A 5 15.81 -17.45 -13.32
CA ALA A 5 16.52 -16.29 -13.84
C ALA A 5 16.73 -16.36 -15.37
N HIS A 6 17.10 -17.53 -15.89
CA HIS A 6 17.26 -17.76 -17.33
C HIS A 6 15.95 -17.60 -18.10
N GLN A 7 14.83 -18.07 -17.54
CA GLN A 7 13.51 -17.87 -18.13
C GLN A 7 13.06 -16.39 -18.11
N LEU A 8 13.51 -15.61 -17.11
CA LEU A 8 13.17 -14.20 -16.98
C LEU A 8 14.09 -13.24 -17.76
N LYS A 9 15.31 -13.66 -18.12
CA LYS A 9 16.32 -12.81 -18.78
C LYS A 9 15.82 -12.08 -20.04
N ASN A 10 14.95 -12.73 -20.81
CA ASN A 10 14.42 -12.19 -22.08
C ASN A 10 12.99 -11.65 -21.94
N THR A 11 12.59 -11.26 -20.73
CA THR A 11 11.28 -10.68 -20.41
C THR A 11 11.43 -9.22 -19.99
N ASP A 12 10.32 -8.54 -19.67
CA ASP A 12 10.34 -7.17 -19.13
C ASP A 12 10.88 -7.09 -17.69
N ALA A 13 11.20 -8.23 -17.06
CA ALA A 13 11.79 -8.25 -15.72
C ALA A 13 13.22 -7.70 -15.74
N THR A 14 13.48 -6.67 -14.94
CA THR A 14 14.80 -6.02 -14.81
C THR A 14 15.54 -6.40 -13.53
N VAL A 15 14.81 -6.92 -12.53
CA VAL A 15 15.33 -7.27 -11.21
C VAL A 15 14.87 -8.66 -10.79
N PHE A 16 15.81 -9.51 -10.38
CA PHE A 16 15.57 -10.82 -9.79
C PHE A 16 15.52 -10.75 -8.26
N ARG A 17 14.36 -11.06 -7.67
CA ARG A 17 14.17 -11.05 -6.21
C ARG A 17 14.32 -12.42 -5.56
N ALA A 18 15.01 -12.49 -4.42
CA ALA A 18 15.16 -13.72 -3.64
C ALA A 18 15.07 -13.48 -2.13
N GLY A 19 14.10 -14.11 -1.48
CA GLY A 19 14.00 -14.13 -0.02
C GLY A 19 14.85 -15.26 0.56
N ILE A 20 16.14 -14.99 0.80
CA ILE A 20 17.08 -16.00 1.30
C ILE A 20 17.06 -16.18 2.82
N TRP A 21 16.53 -15.20 3.55
CA TRP A 21 16.15 -15.30 4.96
C TRP A 21 14.64 -15.08 5.06
N LYS A 22 13.92 -16.02 5.67
CA LYS A 22 12.45 -15.99 5.76
C LYS A 22 12.02 -15.89 7.23
N PRO A 23 11.45 -14.75 7.68
CA PRO A 23 10.91 -14.64 9.03
C PRO A 23 9.62 -15.47 9.13
N ARG A 24 9.68 -16.64 9.76
CA ARG A 24 8.50 -17.53 9.92
C ARG A 24 7.70 -17.15 11.15
N THR A 25 6.37 -17.12 10.98
CA THR A 25 5.44 -16.85 12.11
C THR A 25 5.52 -17.95 13.17
N ARG A 26 5.72 -19.20 12.74
CA ARG A 26 5.89 -20.35 13.62
C ARG A 26 7.30 -20.92 13.42
N PRO A 27 8.01 -21.25 14.49
CA PRO A 27 9.28 -21.98 14.41
C PRO A 27 9.14 -23.31 13.64
N GLY A 28 10.24 -23.78 13.04
CA GLY A 28 10.29 -25.08 12.35
C GLY A 28 9.80 -25.09 10.91
N GLY A 29 9.32 -23.95 10.38
CA GLY A 29 9.13 -23.79 8.93
C GLY A 29 10.46 -23.55 8.20
N PHE A 30 10.49 -23.68 6.88
CA PHE A 30 11.66 -23.30 6.09
C PHE A 30 12.02 -21.82 6.28
N GLU A 31 13.23 -21.55 6.78
CA GLU A 31 13.74 -20.22 7.14
C GLU A 31 14.59 -19.58 6.03
N GLY A 32 14.67 -20.23 4.88
CA GLY A 32 15.57 -19.85 3.80
C GLY A 32 16.93 -20.55 3.89
N HIS A 33 17.71 -20.46 2.82
CA HIS A 33 19.06 -21.02 2.76
C HIS A 33 20.14 -20.08 3.35
N GLY A 34 19.75 -18.86 3.72
CA GLY A 34 20.60 -17.83 4.30
C GLY A 34 21.85 -17.58 3.46
N VAL A 35 23.00 -17.50 4.14
CA VAL A 35 24.32 -17.20 3.55
C VAL A 35 24.67 -18.13 2.39
N LYS A 36 24.27 -19.42 2.44
CA LYS A 36 24.57 -20.41 1.39
C LYS A 36 23.94 -20.06 0.04
N ALA A 37 22.89 -19.23 0.02
CA ALA A 37 22.24 -18.80 -1.20
C ALA A 37 22.88 -17.56 -1.83
N LEU A 38 23.69 -16.77 -1.11
CA LEU A 38 24.32 -15.56 -1.66
C LEU A 38 25.15 -15.83 -2.93
N PRO A 39 25.99 -16.90 -3.00
CA PRO A 39 26.67 -17.26 -4.25
C PRO A 39 25.71 -17.59 -5.40
N TRP A 40 24.52 -18.11 -5.11
CA TRP A 40 23.52 -18.41 -6.15
C TRP A 40 22.95 -17.11 -6.74
N ILE A 41 22.75 -16.09 -5.90
CA ILE A 41 22.25 -14.78 -6.33
C ILE A 41 23.31 -14.05 -7.17
N GLN A 42 24.59 -14.12 -6.79
CA GLN A 42 25.67 -13.58 -7.63
C GLN A 42 25.71 -14.23 -9.01
N LYS A 43 25.53 -15.55 -9.10
CA LYS A 43 25.47 -16.26 -10.39
C LYS A 43 24.30 -15.79 -11.26
N VAL A 44 23.17 -15.41 -10.67
CA VAL A 44 22.05 -14.82 -11.43
C VAL A 44 22.53 -13.59 -12.19
N LYS A 45 23.12 -12.61 -11.49
CA LYS A 45 23.65 -11.39 -12.10
C LYS A 45 24.68 -11.69 -13.19
N GLN A 46 25.62 -12.62 -12.91
CA GLN A 46 26.69 -12.99 -13.83
C GLN A 46 26.17 -13.65 -15.13
N GLU A 47 25.17 -14.53 -15.04
CA GLU A 47 24.68 -15.30 -16.19
C GLU A 47 23.58 -14.58 -16.98
N THR A 48 22.78 -13.75 -16.31
CA THR A 48 21.61 -13.11 -16.92
C THR A 48 21.72 -11.61 -17.11
N GLY A 49 22.55 -10.93 -16.32
CA GLY A 49 22.62 -9.47 -16.30
C GLY A 49 21.46 -8.80 -15.55
N LEU A 50 20.52 -9.58 -14.97
CA LEU A 50 19.47 -9.04 -14.12
C LEU A 50 20.07 -8.46 -12.84
N LEU A 51 19.57 -7.30 -12.42
CA LEU A 51 19.88 -6.79 -11.08
C LEU A 51 19.34 -7.76 -10.03
N THR A 52 20.00 -7.85 -8.89
CA THR A 52 19.63 -8.77 -7.82
C THR A 52 19.07 -8.02 -6.63
N THR A 53 18.03 -8.60 -6.03
CA THR A 53 17.46 -8.04 -4.82
C THR A 53 17.16 -9.09 -3.77
N ILE A 54 17.46 -8.78 -2.50
CA ILE A 54 17.19 -9.66 -1.36
C ILE A 54 16.59 -8.88 -0.18
N GLU A 55 15.85 -9.59 0.68
CA GLU A 55 15.43 -9.07 1.97
C GLU A 55 16.61 -9.00 2.93
N ILE A 56 16.73 -7.90 3.67
CA ILE A 56 17.61 -7.82 4.84
C ILE A 56 16.77 -7.55 6.10
N GLY A 57 17.09 -8.25 7.18
CA GLY A 57 16.31 -8.22 8.42
C GLY A 57 17.08 -7.72 9.64
N ASN A 58 18.40 -7.58 9.53
CA ASN A 58 19.31 -7.10 10.58
C ASN A 58 20.63 -6.59 9.95
N ALA A 59 21.50 -5.99 10.75
CA ALA A 59 22.77 -5.45 10.28
C ALA A 59 23.72 -6.50 9.69
N GLN A 60 23.70 -7.74 10.17
CA GLN A 60 24.55 -8.79 9.62
C GLN A 60 24.13 -9.18 8.20
N HIS A 61 22.82 -9.23 7.94
CA HIS A 61 22.29 -9.45 6.58
C HIS A 61 22.72 -8.30 5.66
N ALA A 62 22.68 -7.06 6.15
CA ALA A 62 23.12 -5.88 5.41
C ALA A 62 24.60 -5.99 5.01
N LYS A 63 25.49 -6.29 5.98
CA LYS A 63 26.93 -6.47 5.73
C LYS A 63 27.22 -7.56 4.70
N LEU A 64 26.57 -8.71 4.83
CA LEU A 64 26.71 -9.82 3.88
C LEU A 64 26.18 -9.44 2.49
N ALA A 65 25.09 -8.70 2.40
CA ALA A 65 24.57 -8.26 1.11
C ALA A 65 25.54 -7.30 0.39
N LEU A 66 26.25 -6.45 1.14
CA LEU A 66 27.32 -5.60 0.61
C LEU A 66 28.53 -6.42 0.15
N GLU A 67 28.99 -7.37 0.96
CA GLU A 67 30.12 -8.25 0.63
C GLU A 67 29.87 -9.05 -0.66
N PHE A 68 28.63 -9.50 -0.87
CA PHE A 68 28.24 -10.26 -2.05
C PHE A 68 27.75 -9.39 -3.22
N ASP A 69 27.92 -8.06 -3.16
CA ASP A 69 27.55 -7.12 -4.23
C ASP A 69 26.08 -7.20 -4.68
N ILE A 70 25.15 -7.39 -3.75
CA ILE A 70 23.72 -7.36 -4.08
C ILE A 70 23.32 -5.94 -4.49
N ASP A 71 22.53 -5.79 -5.55
CA ASP A 71 22.25 -4.48 -6.16
C ASP A 71 21.22 -3.66 -5.37
N ILE A 72 20.15 -4.33 -4.92
CA ILE A 72 18.99 -3.70 -4.28
C ILE A 72 18.64 -4.46 -3.01
N LEU A 73 18.49 -3.75 -1.89
CA LEU A 73 18.15 -4.33 -0.60
C LEU A 73 16.73 -3.92 -0.24
N TRP A 74 15.89 -4.85 0.22
CA TRP A 74 14.59 -4.46 0.76
C TRP A 74 14.45 -4.77 2.24
N ILE A 75 13.72 -3.89 2.93
CA ILE A 75 13.32 -4.06 4.33
C ILE A 75 11.95 -4.71 4.34
N GLY A 76 11.83 -5.85 5.03
CA GLY A 76 10.57 -6.58 5.14
C GLY A 76 9.55 -5.84 6.01
N ALA A 77 8.26 -6.05 5.74
CA ALA A 77 7.16 -5.38 6.45
C ALA A 77 7.18 -5.60 7.98
N ARG A 78 7.71 -6.74 8.45
CA ARG A 78 7.88 -7.05 9.89
C ARG A 78 9.14 -6.44 10.50
N THR A 79 10.08 -6.02 9.67
CA THR A 79 11.28 -5.30 10.11
C THR A 79 10.96 -3.81 10.21
N THR A 80 10.20 -3.27 9.25
CA THR A 80 9.77 -1.85 9.24
C THR A 80 9.08 -1.41 10.53
N VAL A 81 8.38 -2.31 11.22
CA VAL A 81 7.68 -1.96 12.48
C VAL A 81 8.62 -1.71 13.67
N ASN A 82 9.91 -2.01 13.56
CA ASN A 82 10.87 -1.85 14.66
C ASN A 82 11.92 -0.77 14.32
N PRO A 83 11.75 0.47 14.83
CA PRO A 83 12.67 1.57 14.57
C PRO A 83 14.12 1.30 14.98
N PHE A 84 14.36 0.53 16.04
CA PHE A 84 15.73 0.19 16.48
C PHE A 84 16.43 -0.73 15.47
N VAL A 85 15.73 -1.75 14.98
CA VAL A 85 16.29 -2.65 13.96
C VAL A 85 16.49 -1.93 12.63
N VAL A 86 15.54 -1.07 12.24
CA VAL A 86 15.68 -0.24 11.04
C VAL A 86 16.90 0.67 11.15
N GLN A 87 17.11 1.32 12.31
CA GLN A 87 18.30 2.14 12.56
C GLN A 87 19.59 1.33 12.46
N GLU A 88 19.63 0.16 13.08
CA GLU A 88 20.80 -0.73 13.06
C GLU A 88 21.18 -1.14 11.62
N ILE A 89 20.17 -1.42 10.78
CA ILE A 89 20.35 -1.73 9.36
C ILE A 89 20.84 -0.50 8.59
N ALA A 90 20.22 0.67 8.80
CA ALA A 90 20.62 1.91 8.15
C ALA A 90 22.08 2.26 8.46
N ASP A 91 22.48 2.11 9.72
CA ASP A 91 23.85 2.34 10.17
C ASP A 91 24.86 1.37 9.52
N ALA A 92 24.46 0.10 9.34
CA ALA A 92 25.28 -0.91 8.67
C ALA A 92 25.45 -0.66 7.16
N LEU A 93 24.58 0.15 6.55
CA LEU A 93 24.65 0.52 5.13
C LEU A 93 25.35 1.86 4.88
N ARG A 94 25.75 2.62 5.90
CA ARG A 94 26.38 3.94 5.72
C ARG A 94 27.54 3.90 4.72
N GLY A 95 27.59 4.90 3.84
CA GLY A 95 28.62 5.04 2.82
C GLY A 95 28.47 4.11 1.61
N THR A 96 27.38 3.33 1.54
CA THR A 96 27.06 2.52 0.36
C THR A 96 26.27 3.31 -0.68
N ASP A 97 26.33 2.84 -1.93
CA ASP A 97 25.55 3.37 -3.05
C ASP A 97 24.48 2.37 -3.54
N LYS A 98 24.13 1.39 -2.70
CA LYS A 98 23.05 0.42 -2.96
C LYS A 98 21.68 1.09 -2.87
N ILE A 99 20.74 0.55 -3.64
CA ILE A 99 19.34 0.97 -3.58
C ILE A 99 18.68 0.27 -2.38
N VAL A 100 17.93 1.02 -1.58
CA VAL A 100 17.16 0.48 -0.45
C VAL A 100 15.66 0.72 -0.65
N LEU A 101 14.90 -0.37 -0.62
CA LEU A 101 13.44 -0.36 -0.77
C LEU A 101 12.76 -0.72 0.55
N ILE A 102 11.87 0.13 1.06
CA ILE A 102 11.22 -0.10 2.37
C ILE A 102 9.78 -0.58 2.17
N LYS A 103 9.47 -1.83 2.56
CA LYS A 103 8.06 -2.28 2.59
C LYS A 103 7.27 -1.55 3.65
N ASN A 104 6.00 -1.24 3.36
CA ASN A 104 5.11 -0.68 4.39
C ASN A 104 5.02 -1.61 5.60
N PRO A 105 4.81 -1.05 6.81
CA PRO A 105 4.58 -1.85 8.00
C PRO A 105 3.32 -2.72 7.85
N ILE A 106 3.24 -3.80 8.63
CA ILE A 106 2.07 -4.70 8.59
C ILE A 106 0.78 -4.02 9.07
N ASN A 107 0.88 -2.99 9.92
CA ASN A 107 -0.21 -2.14 10.37
C ASN A 107 -0.29 -0.86 9.50
N PRO A 108 -1.49 -0.30 9.26
CA PRO A 108 -1.67 0.91 8.44
C PRO A 108 -1.21 2.17 9.18
N ASP A 109 0.10 2.30 9.33
CA ASP A 109 0.76 3.40 10.03
C ASP A 109 1.72 4.11 9.07
N TYR A 110 1.25 5.26 8.56
CA TYR A 110 1.98 6.09 7.61
C TYR A 110 3.25 6.68 8.22
N ALA A 111 3.16 7.21 9.45
CA ALA A 111 4.28 7.82 10.16
C ALA A 111 5.40 6.80 10.41
N LEU A 112 5.05 5.56 10.77
CA LEU A 112 6.02 4.49 10.95
C LEU A 112 6.71 4.09 9.63
N TRP A 113 5.98 4.09 8.51
CA TRP A 113 6.57 3.82 7.20
C TRP A 113 7.56 4.91 6.80
N MET A 114 7.16 6.19 6.92
CA MET A 114 8.01 7.32 6.57
C MET A 114 9.20 7.47 7.51
N GLY A 115 9.01 7.25 8.81
CA GLY A 115 10.10 7.24 9.77
C GLY A 115 11.16 6.17 9.49
N ALA A 116 10.79 5.06 8.83
CA ALA A 116 11.78 4.09 8.36
C ALA A 116 12.58 4.62 7.15
N VAL A 117 11.93 5.32 6.21
CA VAL A 117 12.59 5.96 5.06
C VAL A 117 13.57 7.05 5.54
N GLU A 118 13.11 7.92 6.44
CA GLU A 118 13.90 9.01 7.02
C GLU A 118 15.18 8.52 7.70
N ARG A 119 15.14 7.39 8.41
CA ARG A 119 16.35 6.79 9.03
C ARG A 119 17.42 6.41 8.03
N PHE A 120 17.03 5.83 6.89
CA PHE A 120 17.99 5.52 5.83
C PHE A 120 18.53 6.79 5.19
N TYR A 121 17.67 7.80 4.99
CA TYR A 121 18.08 9.10 4.47
C TYR A 121 19.09 9.81 5.40
N GLU A 122 18.84 9.84 6.71
CA GLU A 122 19.74 10.39 7.72
C GLU A 122 21.07 9.62 7.82
N ALA A 123 21.05 8.31 7.56
CA ALA A 123 22.26 7.49 7.42
C ALA A 123 23.03 7.76 6.11
N GLY A 124 22.58 8.70 5.28
CA GLY A 124 23.23 9.10 4.03
C GLY A 124 22.87 8.26 2.82
N ILE A 125 21.84 7.40 2.90
CA ILE A 125 21.35 6.62 1.76
C ILE A 125 20.37 7.47 0.96
N THR A 126 20.73 7.78 -0.28
CA THR A 126 19.91 8.66 -1.15
C THR A 126 19.10 7.89 -2.19
N LYS A 127 19.49 6.66 -2.52
CA LYS A 127 18.79 5.78 -3.47
C LYS A 127 17.69 5.00 -2.75
N LEU A 128 16.61 5.69 -2.41
CA LEU A 128 15.49 5.15 -1.66
C LEU A 128 14.27 4.92 -2.54
N GLY A 129 13.46 3.94 -2.15
CA GLY A 129 12.13 3.71 -2.68
C GLY A 129 11.29 2.96 -1.66
N VAL A 130 10.00 2.81 -1.93
CA VAL A 130 9.08 2.12 -1.04
C VAL A 130 8.35 1.00 -1.76
N ILE A 131 7.97 -0.04 -1.01
CA ILE A 131 7.21 -1.17 -1.54
C ILE A 131 5.88 -1.27 -0.80
N HIS A 132 4.79 -1.08 -1.51
CA HIS A 132 3.45 -1.29 -0.99
C HIS A 132 3.03 -2.76 -1.14
N ARG A 133 2.77 -3.43 -0.02
CA ARG A 133 2.40 -4.85 0.08
C ARG A 133 1.08 -5.09 0.81
N GLY A 134 0.29 -4.03 1.01
CA GLY A 134 -0.94 -4.03 1.79
C GLY A 134 -0.71 -4.17 3.30
N PHE A 135 -1.79 -4.09 4.06
CA PHE A 135 -1.79 -4.12 5.53
C PHE A 135 -2.58 -5.31 6.06
N SER A 136 -2.11 -5.89 7.16
CA SER A 136 -2.80 -6.98 7.85
C SER A 136 -4.20 -6.52 8.27
N SER A 137 -5.20 -7.35 7.98
CA SER A 137 -6.57 -7.17 8.45
C SER A 137 -6.93 -8.31 9.40
N TYR A 138 -7.74 -8.01 10.42
CA TYR A 138 -8.32 -9.02 11.30
C TYR A 138 -9.44 -9.81 10.60
N GLU A 139 -10.23 -9.13 9.77
CA GLU A 139 -11.33 -9.74 9.04
C GLU A 139 -10.84 -10.43 7.76
N LYS A 140 -11.42 -11.59 7.44
CA LYS A 140 -11.16 -12.27 6.17
C LYS A 140 -11.81 -11.47 5.05
N ASP A 141 -10.98 -10.83 4.25
CA ASP A 141 -11.37 -10.06 3.07
C ASP A 141 -11.00 -10.83 1.78
N LYS A 142 -11.34 -10.28 0.61
CA LYS A 142 -10.88 -10.70 -0.71
C LYS A 142 -9.35 -10.88 -0.77
N TYR A 143 -8.61 -10.05 -0.04
CA TYR A 143 -7.15 -9.99 -0.02
C TYR A 143 -6.56 -10.54 1.28
N ARG A 144 -5.38 -11.18 1.20
CA ARG A 144 -4.58 -11.57 2.38
C ARG A 144 -4.14 -10.37 3.20
N ASN A 145 -3.80 -9.26 2.54
CA ASN A 145 -3.50 -7.97 3.16
C ASN A 145 -4.31 -6.89 2.43
N SER A 146 -5.10 -6.11 3.17
CA SER A 146 -5.92 -5.04 2.61
C SER A 146 -5.01 -3.98 1.97
N PRO A 147 -5.19 -3.61 0.69
CA PRO A 147 -4.32 -2.64 0.05
C PRO A 147 -4.34 -1.27 0.74
N LYS A 148 -5.52 -0.80 1.18
CA LYS A 148 -5.69 0.56 1.74
C LYS A 148 -4.97 1.61 0.87
N TRP A 149 -5.33 1.63 -0.42
CA TRP A 149 -4.67 2.42 -1.47
C TRP A 149 -4.49 3.91 -1.14
N GLN A 150 -5.33 4.48 -0.27
CA GLN A 150 -5.19 5.86 0.17
C GLN A 150 -3.81 6.15 0.78
N ILE A 151 -3.26 5.23 1.58
CA ILE A 151 -1.97 5.46 2.26
C ILE A 151 -0.81 5.66 1.27
N PRO A 152 -0.56 4.79 0.27
CA PRO A 152 0.47 5.06 -0.73
C PRO A 152 0.11 6.22 -1.68
N ILE A 153 -1.17 6.58 -1.84
CA ILE A 153 -1.56 7.78 -2.59
C ILE A 153 -1.15 9.05 -1.82
N ASP A 154 -1.40 9.10 -0.52
CA ASP A 154 -0.97 10.20 0.36
C ASP A 154 0.57 10.29 0.38
N LEU A 155 1.27 9.15 0.43
CA LEU A 155 2.73 9.11 0.29
C LEU A 155 3.20 9.78 -1.00
N LYS A 156 2.54 9.47 -2.12
CA LYS A 156 2.88 10.05 -3.42
C LYS A 156 2.57 11.54 -3.48
N HIS A 157 1.55 12.01 -2.76
CA HIS A 157 1.25 13.42 -2.65
C HIS A 157 2.36 14.17 -1.90
N ASP A 158 2.78 13.64 -0.75
CA ASP A 158 3.82 14.25 0.09
C ASP A 158 5.22 14.14 -0.54
N TYR A 159 5.50 13.01 -1.22
CA TYR A 159 6.80 12.67 -1.80
C TYR A 159 6.64 12.26 -3.29
N PRO A 160 6.37 13.22 -4.20
CA PRO A 160 6.02 12.92 -5.60
C PRO A 160 7.12 12.23 -6.41
N ASN A 161 8.37 12.35 -5.96
CA ASN A 161 9.53 11.73 -6.61
C ASN A 161 9.97 10.41 -5.97
N MET A 162 9.32 9.96 -4.89
CA MET A 162 9.65 8.69 -4.25
C MET A 162 9.15 7.53 -5.11
N PRO A 163 10.02 6.61 -5.56
CA PRO A 163 9.57 5.44 -6.30
C PRO A 163 8.71 4.52 -5.42
N ILE A 164 7.52 4.15 -5.92
CA ILE A 164 6.58 3.25 -5.24
C ILE A 164 6.39 1.98 -6.07
N ILE A 165 6.79 0.84 -5.49
CA ILE A 165 6.62 -0.49 -6.08
C ILE A 165 5.44 -1.21 -5.43
N CYS A 166 4.56 -1.84 -6.20
CA CYS A 166 3.49 -2.67 -5.63
C CYS A 166 3.92 -4.14 -5.55
N ASP A 167 3.64 -4.80 -4.42
CA ASP A 167 3.81 -6.25 -4.21
C ASP A 167 2.43 -6.94 -4.22
N PRO A 168 1.88 -7.24 -5.41
CA PRO A 168 0.56 -7.83 -5.54
C PRO A 168 0.51 -9.23 -4.95
N SER A 169 1.59 -10.01 -5.00
CA SER A 169 1.61 -11.36 -4.48
C SER A 169 1.33 -11.40 -2.97
N HIS A 170 1.96 -10.50 -2.21
CA HIS A 170 1.72 -10.41 -0.78
C HIS A 170 0.39 -9.74 -0.44
N ILE A 171 -0.09 -8.78 -1.23
CA ILE A 171 -1.44 -8.22 -1.07
C ILE A 171 -2.48 -9.33 -1.20
N THR A 172 -2.44 -10.08 -2.30
CA THR A 172 -3.49 -11.05 -2.62
C THR A 172 -3.37 -12.34 -1.82
N GLY A 173 -2.16 -12.87 -1.64
CA GLY A 173 -1.93 -14.21 -1.12
C GLY A 173 -2.35 -15.34 -2.07
N ARG A 174 -2.73 -15.01 -3.31
CA ARG A 174 -3.25 -15.95 -4.32
C ARG A 174 -2.97 -15.48 -5.76
N ARG A 175 -2.77 -16.43 -6.68
CA ARG A 175 -2.32 -16.20 -8.07
C ARG A 175 -3.33 -15.44 -8.94
N ASP A 176 -4.60 -15.78 -8.85
CA ASP A 176 -5.69 -15.31 -9.72
C ASP A 176 -5.99 -13.81 -9.59
N LEU A 177 -5.65 -13.20 -8.45
CA LEU A 177 -5.84 -11.76 -8.22
C LEU A 177 -4.62 -10.91 -8.55
N ILE A 178 -3.47 -11.53 -8.91
CA ILE A 178 -2.22 -10.78 -9.13
C ILE A 178 -2.38 -9.78 -10.27
N PHE A 179 -3.02 -10.17 -11.36
CA PHE A 179 -3.22 -9.30 -12.51
C PHE A 179 -4.07 -8.06 -12.14
N GLU A 180 -5.21 -8.26 -11.47
CA GLU A 180 -6.12 -7.19 -11.07
C GLU A 180 -5.42 -6.16 -10.17
N VAL A 181 -4.68 -6.63 -9.15
CA VAL A 181 -3.95 -5.75 -8.23
C VAL A 181 -2.77 -5.06 -8.91
N SER A 182 -2.09 -5.74 -9.82
CA SER A 182 -1.00 -5.16 -10.63
C SER A 182 -1.53 -4.03 -11.53
N GLN A 183 -2.65 -4.24 -12.22
CA GLN A 183 -3.26 -3.22 -13.07
C GLN A 183 -3.74 -2.03 -12.22
N THR A 184 -4.37 -2.29 -11.07
CA THR A 184 -4.77 -1.23 -10.13
C THR A 184 -3.59 -0.37 -9.70
N ALA A 185 -2.44 -0.98 -9.37
CA ALA A 185 -1.25 -0.24 -8.99
C ALA A 185 -0.74 0.66 -10.13
N LEU A 186 -0.75 0.18 -11.38
CA LEU A 186 -0.38 0.99 -12.54
C LEU A 186 -1.37 2.11 -12.83
N ASP A 187 -2.67 1.87 -12.66
CA ASP A 187 -3.70 2.90 -12.81
C ASP A 187 -3.60 3.99 -11.72
N LEU A 188 -3.03 3.64 -10.56
CA LEU A 188 -2.64 4.57 -9.49
C LEU A 188 -1.22 5.15 -9.69
N ASN A 189 -0.61 4.94 -10.84
CA ASN A 189 0.71 5.45 -11.24
C ASN A 189 1.87 4.94 -10.38
N PHE A 190 1.85 3.68 -9.92
CA PHE A 190 3.01 3.08 -9.27
C PHE A 190 4.12 2.81 -10.28
N ASP A 191 5.38 2.89 -9.84
CA ASP A 191 6.56 2.88 -10.71
C ASP A 191 7.02 1.46 -11.09
N GLY A 192 6.50 0.44 -10.42
CA GLY A 192 6.82 -0.95 -10.75
C GLY A 192 6.10 -1.98 -9.88
N LEU A 193 6.42 -3.24 -10.14
CA LEU A 193 5.79 -4.40 -9.51
C LEU A 193 6.84 -5.36 -8.94
N MET A 194 6.55 -5.96 -7.79
CA MET A 194 7.33 -7.03 -7.17
C MET A 194 6.45 -8.29 -7.06
N ILE A 195 6.65 -9.25 -7.95
CA ILE A 195 5.82 -10.47 -8.05
C ILE A 195 6.65 -11.70 -7.68
N GLU A 196 6.10 -12.60 -6.86
CA GLU A 196 6.78 -13.87 -6.55
C GLU A 196 6.71 -14.83 -7.74
N THR A 197 7.84 -15.44 -8.09
CA THR A 197 7.92 -16.34 -9.25
C THR A 197 8.70 -17.60 -8.90
N HIS A 198 8.17 -18.75 -9.32
CA HIS A 198 8.75 -20.08 -9.09
C HIS A 198 8.57 -20.95 -10.34
N CYS A 199 9.51 -21.86 -10.63
CA CYS A 199 9.37 -22.82 -11.73
C CYS A 199 8.21 -23.80 -11.49
N HIS A 200 8.04 -24.25 -10.24
CA HIS A 200 6.95 -25.14 -9.79
C HIS A 200 6.23 -24.57 -8.57
N PRO A 201 5.33 -23.57 -8.74
CA PRO A 201 4.75 -22.85 -7.61
C PRO A 201 4.10 -23.70 -6.52
N ASP A 202 3.45 -24.81 -6.88
CA ASP A 202 2.77 -25.71 -5.93
C ASP A 202 3.75 -26.50 -5.04
N GLU A 203 5.02 -26.63 -5.45
CA GLU A 203 6.08 -27.33 -4.72
C GLU A 203 6.96 -26.37 -3.89
N ALA A 204 6.68 -25.06 -3.95
CA ALA A 204 7.51 -24.07 -3.28
C ALA A 204 7.43 -24.20 -1.75
N TRP A 205 8.58 -24.14 -1.07
CA TRP A 205 8.68 -24.28 0.39
C TRP A 205 8.15 -23.09 1.20
N SER A 206 7.82 -21.99 0.51
CA SER A 206 7.18 -20.80 1.08
C SER A 206 6.21 -20.19 0.08
N ASP A 207 5.09 -19.66 0.57
CA ASP A 207 4.17 -18.84 -0.20
C ASP A 207 3.66 -19.50 -1.51
N ALA A 208 3.57 -20.84 -1.55
CA ALA A 208 3.19 -21.60 -2.75
C ALA A 208 1.93 -21.05 -3.43
N SER A 209 0.90 -20.67 -2.66
CA SER A 209 -0.38 -20.20 -3.17
C SER A 209 -0.33 -18.89 -3.97
N GLN A 210 0.73 -18.08 -3.83
CA GLN A 210 0.83 -16.75 -4.45
C GLN A 210 1.94 -16.63 -5.49
N GLN A 211 2.83 -17.62 -5.62
CA GLN A 211 3.87 -17.59 -6.66
C GLN A 211 3.30 -17.96 -8.02
N ILE A 212 3.76 -17.31 -9.09
CA ILE A 212 3.41 -17.65 -10.48
C ILE A 212 4.62 -18.23 -11.23
N THR A 213 4.42 -18.77 -12.43
CA THR A 213 5.54 -19.24 -13.26
C THR A 213 6.19 -18.06 -14.02
N PRO A 214 7.45 -18.20 -14.46
CA PRO A 214 8.08 -17.19 -15.33
C PRO A 214 7.25 -16.89 -16.60
N THR A 215 6.67 -17.92 -17.21
CA THR A 215 5.77 -17.77 -18.37
C THR A 215 4.54 -16.93 -18.02
N THR A 216 3.91 -17.18 -16.87
CA THR A 216 2.77 -16.37 -16.41
C THR A 216 3.18 -14.92 -16.14
N LEU A 217 4.34 -14.68 -15.53
CA LEU A 217 4.84 -13.32 -15.31
C LEU A 217 5.04 -12.58 -16.64
N ALA A 218 5.69 -13.22 -17.61
CA ALA A 218 5.91 -12.66 -18.94
C ALA A 218 4.61 -12.40 -19.72
N GLN A 219 3.54 -13.15 -19.44
CA GLN A 219 2.23 -12.90 -20.02
C GLN A 219 1.54 -11.71 -19.34
N ILE A 220 1.58 -11.66 -18.00
CA ILE A 220 1.04 -10.53 -17.22
C ILE A 220 1.67 -9.21 -17.69
N THR A 221 2.99 -9.13 -17.86
CA THR A 221 3.64 -7.86 -18.26
C THR A 221 3.20 -7.38 -19.64
N LYS A 222 2.90 -8.29 -20.58
CA LYS A 222 2.37 -7.94 -21.92
C LYS A 222 0.92 -7.47 -21.87
N ASP A 223 0.13 -8.05 -20.97
CA ASP A 223 -1.30 -7.79 -20.86
C ASP A 223 -1.60 -6.52 -20.06
N LEU A 224 -0.72 -6.15 -19.13
CA LEU A 224 -0.82 -4.91 -18.37
C LEU A 224 -0.83 -3.68 -19.30
N ARG A 225 -1.52 -2.64 -18.84
CA ARG A 225 -1.63 -1.37 -19.56
C ARG A 225 -1.09 -0.26 -18.68
N VAL A 226 0.05 0.29 -19.09
CA VAL A 226 0.59 1.54 -18.52
C VAL A 226 -0.17 2.70 -19.14
N ARG A 227 -0.89 3.47 -18.32
CA ARG A 227 -1.68 4.63 -18.76
C ARG A 227 -0.77 5.85 -18.87
N LYS A 228 -1.05 6.71 -19.84
CA LYS A 228 -0.39 8.03 -19.95
C LYS A 228 -1.00 8.98 -18.93
N LEU A 229 -0.16 9.81 -18.31
CA LEU A 229 -0.62 10.86 -17.38
C LEU A 229 -1.40 11.98 -18.08
N ASP A 230 -1.06 12.25 -19.34
CA ASP A 230 -1.73 13.21 -20.20
C ASP A 230 -1.73 12.71 -21.66
N SER A 231 -2.80 13.02 -22.38
CA SER A 231 -2.89 12.78 -23.82
C SER A 231 -2.28 13.92 -24.64
N GLY A 232 -2.14 15.12 -24.07
CA GLY A 232 -1.69 16.33 -24.75
C GLY A 232 -2.69 16.88 -25.79
N ASP A 233 -3.87 16.27 -25.90
CA ASP A 233 -4.93 16.72 -26.81
C ASP A 233 -5.72 17.86 -26.17
N LEU A 234 -5.71 19.04 -26.82
CA LEU A 234 -6.42 20.23 -26.35
C LEU A 234 -7.93 19.99 -26.17
N ASN A 235 -8.57 19.22 -27.07
CA ASN A 235 -9.99 18.90 -26.94
C ASN A 235 -10.27 18.01 -25.72
N TYR A 236 -9.32 17.16 -25.35
CA TYR A 236 -9.42 16.35 -24.13
C TYR A 236 -9.28 17.22 -22.88
N ILE A 237 -8.30 18.14 -22.88
CA ILE A 237 -8.04 19.06 -21.76
C ILE A 237 -9.27 19.95 -21.51
N ASP A 238 -9.85 20.53 -22.55
CA ASP A 238 -11.02 21.40 -22.44
C ASP A 238 -12.23 20.66 -21.88
N LYS A 239 -12.57 19.48 -22.43
CA LYS A 239 -13.67 18.66 -21.92
C LYS A 239 -13.47 18.24 -20.47
N LEU A 240 -12.24 17.89 -20.08
CA LEU A 240 -11.94 17.50 -18.71
C LEU A 240 -12.08 18.70 -17.75
N SER A 241 -11.67 19.89 -18.20
CA SER A 241 -11.83 21.14 -17.45
C SER A 241 -13.32 21.46 -17.19
N ASP A 242 -14.18 21.27 -18.19
CA ASP A 242 -15.63 21.48 -18.06
C ASP A 242 -16.23 20.55 -17.00
N TYR A 243 -15.92 19.25 -17.06
CA TYR A 243 -16.43 18.30 -16.07
C TYR A 243 -15.86 18.53 -14.67
N ARG A 244 -14.58 18.91 -14.55
CA ARG A 244 -13.99 19.29 -13.25
C ARG A 244 -14.68 20.53 -12.66
N SER A 245 -15.05 21.49 -13.50
CA SER A 245 -15.80 22.67 -13.06
C SER A 245 -17.19 22.31 -12.55
N GLN A 246 -17.87 21.34 -13.19
CA GLN A 246 -19.14 20.79 -12.70
C GLN A 246 -18.98 20.09 -11.35
N ILE A 247 -17.92 19.29 -11.17
CA ILE A 247 -17.59 18.66 -9.87
C ILE A 247 -17.37 19.74 -8.81
N ASN A 248 -16.52 20.74 -9.08
CA ASN A 248 -16.26 21.83 -8.14
C ASN A 248 -17.54 22.56 -7.70
N PHE A 249 -18.47 22.78 -8.63
CA PHE A 249 -19.76 23.39 -8.32
C PHE A 249 -20.60 22.51 -7.37
N LEU A 250 -20.66 21.20 -7.62
CA LEU A 250 -21.37 20.26 -6.76
C LEU A 250 -20.70 20.12 -5.38
N ASP A 251 -19.38 20.10 -5.33
CA ASP A 251 -18.61 20.00 -4.08
C ASP A 251 -18.84 21.23 -3.20
N ASN A 252 -18.87 22.43 -3.79
CA ASN A 252 -19.23 23.66 -3.06
C ASN A 252 -20.63 23.57 -2.47
N GLN A 253 -21.63 23.10 -3.24
CA GLN A 253 -22.98 22.90 -2.72
C GLN A 253 -23.03 21.86 -1.60
N LEU A 254 -22.25 20.78 -1.71
CA LEU A 254 -22.19 19.75 -0.67
C LEU A 254 -21.66 20.33 0.64
N ILE A 255 -20.60 21.14 0.59
CA ILE A 255 -20.04 21.82 1.76
C ILE A 255 -21.05 22.78 2.38
N GLU A 256 -21.74 23.59 1.57
CA GLU A 256 -22.79 24.50 2.06
C GLU A 256 -23.94 23.73 2.75
N LEU A 257 -24.42 22.64 2.15
CA LEU A 257 -25.48 21.80 2.72
C LEU A 257 -25.04 21.12 4.02
N LEU A 258 -23.80 20.64 4.10
CA LEU A 258 -23.24 20.10 5.34
C LEU A 258 -23.17 21.17 6.42
N GLY A 259 -22.73 22.39 6.09
CA GLY A 259 -22.73 23.53 7.01
C GLY A 259 -24.13 23.87 7.53
N GLN A 260 -25.12 23.97 6.64
CA GLN A 260 -26.52 24.19 7.01
C GLN A 260 -27.05 23.07 7.91
N ARG A 261 -26.72 21.81 7.60
CA ARG A 261 -27.07 20.66 8.44
C ARG A 261 -26.48 20.76 9.84
N MET A 262 -25.23 21.22 9.97
CA MET A 262 -24.58 21.41 11.26
C MET A 262 -25.22 22.54 12.08
N GLN A 263 -25.64 23.63 11.46
CA GLN A 263 -26.42 24.67 12.16
C GLN A 263 -27.74 24.12 12.75
N VAL A 264 -28.37 23.14 12.07
CA VAL A 264 -29.55 22.45 12.62
C VAL A 264 -29.15 21.54 13.79
N ALA A 265 -28.01 20.86 13.70
CA ALA A 265 -27.49 20.06 14.82
C ALA A 265 -27.23 20.94 16.07
N ASP A 266 -26.72 22.16 15.89
CA ASP A 266 -26.50 23.11 16.99
C ASP A 266 -27.80 23.50 17.70
N LYS A 267 -28.84 23.78 16.90
CA LYS A 267 -30.19 24.05 17.42
C LYS A 267 -30.74 22.86 18.20
N ILE A 268 -30.53 21.64 17.70
CA ILE A 268 -30.91 20.40 18.42
C ILE A 268 -30.13 20.30 19.74
N GLY A 269 -28.84 20.59 19.74
CA GLY A 269 -28.01 20.61 20.94
C GLY A 269 -28.52 21.59 22.00
N THR A 270 -28.93 22.78 21.57
CA THR A 270 -29.52 23.81 22.45
C THR A 270 -30.81 23.29 23.10
N VAL A 271 -31.74 22.77 22.30
CA VAL A 271 -32.99 22.19 22.79
C VAL A 271 -32.73 21.04 23.77
N LYS A 272 -31.78 20.16 23.46
CA LYS A 272 -31.41 19.05 24.36
C LYS A 272 -30.81 19.55 25.66
N LYS A 273 -29.94 20.56 25.63
CA LYS A 273 -29.34 21.18 26.81
C LYS A 273 -30.41 21.77 27.73
N GLU A 274 -31.33 22.56 27.17
CA GLU A 274 -32.44 23.18 27.90
C GLU A 274 -33.36 22.15 28.57
N ASN A 275 -33.51 20.97 27.95
CA ASN A 275 -34.39 19.90 28.43
C ASN A 275 -33.65 18.76 29.15
N ASN A 276 -32.34 18.92 29.41
CA ASN A 276 -31.49 17.90 30.03
C ASN A 276 -31.58 16.51 29.33
N VAL A 277 -31.58 16.50 27.99
CA VAL A 277 -31.65 15.29 27.15
C VAL A 277 -30.25 14.93 26.63
N ALA A 278 -29.94 13.63 26.59
CA ALA A 278 -28.66 13.15 26.07
C ALA A 278 -28.45 13.44 24.56
N VAL A 279 -27.21 13.73 24.16
CA VAL A 279 -26.82 13.95 22.75
C VAL A 279 -27.03 12.71 21.92
N LEU A 280 -26.49 11.58 22.36
CA LEU A 280 -26.49 10.34 21.59
C LEU A 280 -27.83 9.61 21.70
N GLN A 281 -28.47 9.39 20.55
CA GLN A 281 -29.73 8.65 20.43
C GLN A 281 -29.61 7.53 19.38
N ASN A 282 -29.17 6.34 19.84
CA ASN A 282 -28.83 5.21 18.96
C ASN A 282 -29.98 4.78 18.03
N LYS A 283 -31.23 4.80 18.50
CA LYS A 283 -32.40 4.45 17.67
C LYS A 283 -32.53 5.37 16.46
N ARG A 284 -32.39 6.68 16.67
CA ARG A 284 -32.49 7.68 15.61
C ARG A 284 -31.36 7.52 14.59
N TRP A 285 -30.15 7.24 15.06
CA TRP A 285 -29.02 6.95 14.18
C TRP A 285 -29.27 5.73 13.29
N GLY A 286 -29.78 4.64 13.87
CA GLY A 286 -30.17 3.44 13.13
C GLY A 286 -31.20 3.70 12.01
N GLU A 287 -32.22 4.53 12.29
CA GLU A 287 -33.22 4.92 11.28
C GLU A 287 -32.62 5.77 10.15
N ILE A 288 -31.70 6.68 10.48
CA ILE A 288 -31.04 7.54 9.49
C ILE A 288 -30.16 6.69 8.58
N ILE A 289 -29.28 5.86 9.15
CA ILE A 289 -28.31 5.11 8.34
C ILE A 289 -29.01 4.14 7.40
N GLN A 290 -30.07 3.46 7.84
CA GLN A 290 -30.86 2.57 6.99
C GLN A 290 -31.48 3.31 5.80
N ASN A 291 -32.12 4.45 6.05
CA ASN A 291 -32.71 5.26 4.98
C ASN A 291 -31.65 5.80 4.01
N MET A 292 -30.47 6.20 4.52
CA MET A 292 -29.40 6.70 3.66
C MET A 292 -28.78 5.61 2.80
N LEU A 293 -28.64 4.38 3.32
CA LEU A 293 -28.21 3.23 2.53
C LEU A 293 -29.18 2.94 1.39
N GLU A 294 -30.49 2.91 1.67
CA GLU A 294 -31.52 2.71 0.63
C GLU A 294 -31.52 3.81 -0.44
N LYS A 295 -31.32 5.07 -0.03
CA LYS A 295 -31.22 6.19 -0.98
C LYS A 295 -29.92 6.15 -1.77
N GLY A 296 -28.82 5.77 -1.13
CA GLY A 296 -27.52 5.63 -1.78
C GLY A 296 -27.57 4.62 -2.91
N ASP A 297 -28.14 3.43 -2.64
CA ASP A 297 -28.32 2.37 -3.63
C ASP A 297 -29.12 2.85 -4.85
N LYS A 298 -30.24 3.56 -4.62
CA LYS A 298 -31.05 4.16 -5.70
C LYS A 298 -30.31 5.20 -6.55
N ASN A 299 -29.25 5.80 -6.02
CA ASN A 299 -28.41 6.77 -6.73
C ASN A 299 -27.10 6.14 -7.24
N GLY A 300 -26.97 4.80 -7.20
CA GLY A 300 -25.79 4.09 -7.69
C GLY A 300 -24.56 4.21 -6.77
N LEU A 301 -24.75 4.55 -5.49
CA LEU A 301 -23.68 4.67 -4.50
C LEU A 301 -23.56 3.39 -3.68
N SER A 302 -22.32 2.94 -3.46
CA SER A 302 -22.08 1.72 -2.67
C SER A 302 -22.45 1.90 -1.18
N ASN A 303 -22.95 0.84 -0.55
CA ASN A 303 -23.29 0.84 0.87
C ASN A 303 -22.12 1.23 1.77
N ASN A 304 -20.90 0.75 1.48
CA ASN A 304 -19.71 1.07 2.27
C ASN A 304 -19.38 2.58 2.21
N PHE A 305 -19.51 3.21 1.04
CA PHE A 305 -19.26 4.64 0.88
C PHE A 305 -20.25 5.47 1.70
N ILE A 306 -21.54 5.16 1.60
CA ILE A 306 -22.60 5.83 2.34
C ILE A 306 -22.43 5.65 3.85
N ASP A 307 -22.11 4.43 4.29
CA ASP A 307 -21.88 4.13 5.69
C ASP A 307 -20.75 4.98 6.28
N GLN A 308 -19.62 5.08 5.59
CA GLN A 308 -18.47 5.87 6.04
C GLN A 308 -18.78 7.36 6.10
N ILE A 309 -19.37 7.92 5.04
CA ILE A 309 -19.71 9.35 4.97
C ILE A 309 -20.69 9.73 6.07
N PHE A 310 -21.79 8.98 6.21
CA PHE A 310 -22.82 9.35 7.17
C PHE A 310 -22.36 9.14 8.62
N LYS A 311 -21.47 8.17 8.89
CA LYS A 311 -20.82 8.05 10.20
C LYS A 311 -19.98 9.29 10.52
N ALA A 312 -19.17 9.77 9.58
CA ALA A 312 -18.39 10.99 9.76
C ALA A 312 -19.28 12.22 10.00
N ILE A 313 -20.34 12.39 9.19
CA ILE A 313 -21.33 13.45 9.36
C ILE A 313 -22.05 13.36 10.72
N HIS A 314 -22.32 12.13 11.20
CA HIS A 314 -22.95 11.93 12.50
C HIS A 314 -22.02 12.28 13.64
N GLN A 315 -20.75 11.88 13.56
CA GLN A 315 -19.74 12.18 14.56
C GLN A 315 -19.55 13.70 14.71
N GLU A 316 -19.36 14.42 13.61
CA GLU A 316 -19.29 15.89 13.61
C GLU A 316 -20.52 16.52 14.29
N SER A 317 -21.72 15.98 14.01
CA SER A 317 -22.95 16.45 14.63
C SER A 317 -23.01 16.19 16.14
N ILE A 318 -22.41 15.11 16.63
CA ILE A 318 -22.29 14.82 18.07
C ILE A 318 -21.31 15.82 18.70
N ASP A 319 -20.13 15.96 18.12
CA ASP A 319 -19.06 16.81 18.65
C ASP A 319 -19.54 18.26 18.84
N ARG A 320 -20.25 18.81 17.85
CA ARG A 320 -20.87 20.14 17.96
C ARG A 320 -21.91 20.27 19.06
N GLN A 321 -22.79 19.26 19.21
CA GLN A 321 -23.78 19.25 20.28
C GLN A 321 -23.13 19.16 21.67
N GLU A 322 -22.03 18.40 21.79
CA GLU A 322 -21.26 18.31 23.03
C GLU A 322 -20.60 19.64 23.40
N MET A 323 -20.01 20.37 22.43
CA MET A 323 -19.47 21.72 22.65
C MET A 323 -20.56 22.64 23.23
N ILE A 324 -21.77 22.64 22.65
CA ILE A 324 -22.90 23.43 23.15
C ILE A 324 -23.31 23.01 24.56
N MET A 325 -23.35 21.71 24.87
CA MET A 325 -23.66 21.24 26.23
C MET A 325 -22.63 21.75 27.25
N LYS A 326 -21.33 21.76 26.89
CA LYS A 326 -20.24 22.29 27.71
C LYS A 326 -20.22 23.83 27.77
N GLY A 327 -20.87 24.51 26.82
CA GLY A 327 -20.87 25.97 26.71
C GLY A 327 -19.60 26.53 26.05
N GLU A 328 -18.97 25.72 25.20
CA GLU A 328 -17.76 26.05 24.42
C GLU A 328 -18.09 26.67 23.06
#